data_AF-A0A1E7J972-F1
#
_entry.id   AF-A0A1E7J972-F1
#
_cell.length_a   1.000
_cell.length_b   1.000
_cell.length_c   1.000
_cell.angle_alpha   90.00
_cell.angle_beta   90.00
_cell.angle_gamma   90.00
#
_symmetry.space_group_name_H-M   'P 1'
#
loop_
_entity.id
_entity.type
_entity.pdbx_description
1 polymer ?
#
loop_
_entity_poly.entity_id
_entity_poly.type
_entity_poly.pdbx_seq_one_letter_code
_entity_poly.pdbx_strand_id
1 'polypeptide(L)'
;MLNGDAFAKKFEDGDWFKLTITGNDASGVETGTVDFYLADGTNIVKTWTWLDLSSLGEVKSLEFVLSSSDTADWGMNTPAYFCMDGLNGTSSDYDANLNGIPDSQEVDVTVDLDNDGTPDVNQPTIKCVNTVAGNGQIGVSCKDCQNVSEIIAIKSIDPATISDNANRPATMPLGLLSFTLRVNNPGDVVTVTVYLSEAASDSAKWYKHDDTIGWRQCPEDMASFSADGMSVVLTLTDGSHGDADGIENGIIVDPSGLAGPLSSSPPSNDGDGSSGGGGGCFIDTAASGSVGNACGISLTVLVLGILASGCSATRLFRRE
;
A
#
# COMPACT_ATOMS: atom_id res chain seq x y z
N MET A 1 35.73 -0.70 -21.18
CA MET A 1 35.88 0.66 -20.58
C MET A 1 37.34 1.08 -20.33
N LEU A 2 38.02 0.73 -19.22
CA LEU A 2 39.37 1.28 -18.92
C LEU A 2 40.46 0.82 -19.89
N ASN A 3 40.50 -0.49 -20.18
CA ASN A 3 41.52 -1.12 -21.02
C ASN A 3 40.94 -1.71 -22.33
N GLY A 4 39.63 -1.89 -22.40
CA GLY A 4 38.99 -2.73 -23.41
C GLY A 4 39.26 -4.22 -23.20
N ASP A 5 38.66 -5.06 -24.04
CA ASP A 5 38.90 -6.50 -24.15
C ASP A 5 38.67 -6.97 -25.61
N ALA A 6 38.44 -8.28 -25.82
CA ALA A 6 38.24 -8.85 -27.15
C ALA A 6 36.91 -8.42 -27.82
N PHE A 7 35.97 -7.88 -27.05
CA PHE A 7 34.63 -7.47 -27.49
C PHE A 7 34.38 -5.98 -27.20
N ALA A 8 34.62 -5.53 -25.97
CA ALA A 8 34.39 -4.16 -25.54
C ALA A 8 35.60 -3.27 -25.83
N LYS A 9 35.38 -2.07 -26.38
CA LYS A 9 36.48 -1.13 -26.60
C LYS A 9 36.92 -0.43 -25.32
N LYS A 10 38.11 0.18 -25.40
CA LYS A 10 38.53 1.21 -24.45
C LYS A 10 37.72 2.48 -24.71
N PHE A 11 37.28 3.15 -23.64
CA PHE A 11 36.51 4.39 -23.75
C PHE A 11 37.43 5.59 -23.99
N GLU A 12 36.98 6.49 -24.85
CA GLU A 12 37.60 7.77 -25.19
C GLU A 12 36.62 8.93 -24.95
N ASP A 13 37.02 10.16 -25.28
CA ASP A 13 36.12 11.31 -25.15
C ASP A 13 34.87 11.13 -26.03
N GLY A 14 33.69 11.38 -25.44
CA GLY A 14 32.39 11.13 -26.08
C GLY A 14 31.83 9.71 -25.91
N ASP A 15 32.60 8.75 -25.35
CA ASP A 15 32.05 7.46 -24.93
C ASP A 15 31.26 7.56 -23.63
N TRP A 16 30.31 6.66 -23.40
CA TRP A 16 29.54 6.65 -22.16
C TRP A 16 29.00 5.27 -21.82
N PHE A 17 28.73 5.09 -20.54
CA PHE A 17 28.01 3.94 -20.00
C PHE A 17 26.99 4.42 -18.97
N LYS A 18 25.72 4.12 -19.19
CA LYS A 18 24.59 4.70 -18.48
C LYS A 18 23.71 3.60 -17.88
N LEU A 19 23.32 3.80 -16.64
CA LEU A 19 22.28 3.07 -15.93
C LEU A 19 21.02 3.93 -15.92
N THR A 20 19.94 3.40 -16.48
CA THR A 20 18.59 3.97 -16.38
C THR A 20 17.81 3.15 -15.37
N ILE A 21 17.26 3.83 -14.36
CA ILE A 21 16.42 3.23 -13.32
C ILE A 21 14.99 3.71 -13.54
N THR A 22 14.06 2.78 -13.75
CA THR A 22 12.64 3.07 -13.92
C THR A 22 11.87 2.63 -12.69
N GLY A 23 11.03 3.50 -12.15
CA GLY A 23 10.06 3.17 -11.11
C GLY A 23 8.76 2.70 -11.72
N ASN A 24 8.16 1.63 -11.19
CA ASN A 24 6.84 1.16 -11.62
C ASN A 24 5.89 1.04 -10.42
N ASP A 25 4.64 1.45 -10.62
CA ASP A 25 3.57 1.36 -9.61
C ASP A 25 3.04 -0.08 -9.43
N ALA A 26 2.03 -0.26 -8.58
CA ALA A 26 1.42 -1.57 -8.31
C ALA A 26 0.74 -2.22 -9.53
N SER A 27 0.34 -1.41 -10.53
CA SER A 27 -0.24 -1.89 -11.79
C SER A 27 0.82 -2.19 -12.86
N GLY A 28 2.11 -1.93 -12.55
CA GLY A 28 3.21 -2.07 -13.50
C GLY A 28 3.34 -0.89 -14.46
N VAL A 29 2.74 0.26 -14.14
CA VAL A 29 2.87 1.49 -14.94
C VAL A 29 4.09 2.28 -14.46
N GLU A 30 4.88 2.79 -15.40
CA GLU A 30 6.04 3.63 -15.11
C GLU A 30 5.63 4.93 -14.39
N THR A 31 6.26 5.18 -13.24
CA THR A 31 6.07 6.41 -12.44
C THR A 31 7.13 7.47 -12.75
N GLY A 32 8.29 7.04 -13.24
CA GLY A 32 9.38 7.92 -13.66
C GLY A 32 10.67 7.17 -13.94
N THR A 33 11.67 7.92 -14.38
CA THR A 33 13.02 7.43 -14.69
C THR A 33 14.11 8.31 -14.09
N VAL A 34 15.21 7.69 -13.68
CA VAL A 34 16.44 8.34 -13.24
C VAL A 34 17.61 7.77 -14.04
N ASP A 35 18.39 8.65 -14.67
CA ASP A 35 19.59 8.28 -15.42
C ASP A 35 20.85 8.56 -14.58
N PHE A 36 21.78 7.60 -14.57
CA PHE A 36 23.08 7.71 -13.93
C PHE A 36 24.20 7.23 -14.85
N TYR A 37 25.19 8.07 -15.10
CA TYR A 37 26.35 7.72 -15.91
C TYR A 37 27.41 7.01 -15.07
N LEU A 38 27.60 5.71 -15.31
CA LEU A 38 28.68 4.90 -14.76
C LEU A 38 30.04 5.24 -15.40
N ALA A 39 30.01 5.77 -16.62
CA ALA A 39 31.15 6.40 -17.27
C ALA A 39 30.72 7.53 -18.19
N ASP A 40 31.46 8.63 -18.17
CA ASP A 40 31.38 9.74 -19.12
C ASP A 40 32.79 10.05 -19.66
N GLY A 41 33.01 9.66 -20.91
CA GLY A 41 34.30 9.53 -21.56
C GLY A 41 35.27 8.65 -20.77
N THR A 42 36.39 9.25 -20.36
CA THR A 42 37.41 8.57 -19.56
C THR A 42 37.15 8.64 -18.04
N ASN A 43 36.12 9.36 -17.61
CA ASN A 43 35.71 9.45 -16.21
C ASN A 43 34.82 8.27 -15.85
N ILE A 44 35.45 7.20 -15.37
CA ILE A 44 34.76 5.97 -14.92
C ILE A 44 34.55 6.05 -13.42
N VAL A 45 33.31 5.79 -12.96
CA VAL A 45 32.98 5.69 -11.52
C VAL A 45 33.73 4.50 -10.92
N LYS A 46 34.51 4.76 -9.85
CA LYS A 46 35.36 3.76 -9.17
C LYS A 46 35.02 3.57 -7.70
N THR A 47 34.04 4.32 -7.21
CA THR A 47 33.62 4.35 -5.80
C THR A 47 32.11 4.26 -5.72
N TRP A 48 31.59 3.82 -4.57
CA TRP A 48 30.17 3.91 -4.27
C TRP A 48 29.69 5.36 -4.38
N THR A 49 28.65 5.58 -5.17
CA THR A 49 28.02 6.88 -5.38
C THR A 49 26.56 6.74 -5.02
N TRP A 50 26.09 7.57 -4.08
CA TRP A 50 24.67 7.65 -3.75
C TRP A 50 23.89 8.25 -4.90
N LEU A 51 22.80 7.59 -5.28
CA LEU A 51 21.85 8.06 -6.28
C LEU A 51 20.51 8.32 -5.59
N ASP A 52 19.99 9.54 -5.74
CA ASP A 52 18.67 9.91 -5.25
C ASP A 52 17.60 9.40 -6.23
N LEU A 53 16.68 8.59 -5.72
CA LEU A 53 15.56 8.01 -6.47
C LEU A 53 14.21 8.65 -6.10
N SER A 54 14.19 9.69 -5.27
CA SER A 54 12.96 10.32 -4.77
C SER A 54 12.06 10.86 -5.90
N SER A 55 12.63 11.22 -7.05
CA SER A 55 11.88 11.66 -8.23
C SER A 55 11.05 10.56 -8.88
N LEU A 56 11.25 9.28 -8.53
CA LEU A 56 10.42 8.17 -8.98
C LEU A 56 9.05 8.12 -8.27
N GLY A 57 8.87 8.87 -7.17
CA GLY A 57 7.65 8.85 -6.38
C GLY A 57 7.43 7.52 -5.65
N GLU A 58 6.17 7.13 -5.47
CA GLU A 58 5.79 5.85 -4.89
C GLU A 58 5.93 4.73 -5.93
N VAL A 59 6.70 3.70 -5.61
CA VAL A 59 7.00 2.59 -6.54
C VAL A 59 6.79 1.25 -5.85
N LYS A 60 6.32 0.26 -6.62
CA LYS A 60 6.25 -1.15 -6.21
C LYS A 60 7.48 -1.94 -6.66
N SER A 61 8.09 -1.55 -7.78
CA SER A 61 9.28 -2.21 -8.32
C SER A 61 10.20 -1.22 -9.03
N LEU A 62 11.46 -1.61 -9.17
CA LEU A 62 12.47 -0.88 -9.94
C LEU A 62 12.95 -1.77 -11.09
N GLU A 63 13.07 -1.17 -12.27
CA GLU A 63 13.70 -1.78 -13.45
C GLU A 63 15.04 -1.07 -13.71
N PHE A 64 16.07 -1.84 -14.06
CA PHE A 64 17.42 -1.35 -14.31
C PHE A 64 17.85 -1.70 -15.73
N VAL A 65 18.18 -0.69 -16.53
CA VAL A 65 18.63 -0.86 -17.91
C VAL A 65 20.02 -0.25 -18.07
N LEU A 66 20.96 -1.05 -18.58
CA LEU A 66 22.30 -0.57 -18.93
C LEU A 66 22.39 -0.31 -20.43
N SER A 67 22.96 0.84 -20.79
CA SER A 67 23.22 1.25 -22.17
C SER A 67 24.60 1.87 -22.30
N SER A 68 25.20 1.78 -23.49
CA SER A 68 26.55 2.31 -23.75
C SER A 68 26.67 2.89 -25.15
N SER A 69 27.64 3.78 -25.36
CA SER A 69 28.09 4.17 -26.69
C SER A 69 28.76 3.02 -27.46
N ASP A 70 29.32 2.02 -26.76
CA ASP A 70 29.98 0.86 -27.36
C ASP A 70 28.97 -0.25 -27.70
N THR A 71 28.42 -0.16 -28.91
CA THR A 71 27.41 -1.08 -29.45
C THR A 71 27.79 -1.59 -30.85
N ALA A 72 27.26 -2.75 -31.20
CA ALA A 72 27.36 -3.38 -32.52
C ALA A 72 26.00 -3.98 -32.92
N ASP A 73 25.93 -4.65 -34.07
CA ASP A 73 24.70 -5.23 -34.63
C ASP A 73 23.97 -6.19 -33.68
N TRP A 74 24.67 -6.79 -32.72
CA TRP A 74 24.14 -7.76 -31.77
C TRP A 74 23.87 -7.19 -30.37
N GLY A 75 23.99 -5.87 -30.21
CA GLY A 75 23.76 -5.16 -28.95
C GLY A 75 25.01 -4.50 -28.37
N MET A 76 24.98 -4.27 -27.07
CA MET A 76 26.05 -3.60 -26.33
C MET A 76 27.25 -4.52 -26.12
N ASN A 77 28.45 -4.05 -26.45
CA ASN A 77 29.69 -4.79 -26.19
C ASN A 77 30.17 -4.60 -24.75
N THR A 78 29.96 -3.40 -24.19
CA THR A 78 30.24 -3.13 -22.77
C THR A 78 29.46 -4.13 -21.90
N PRO A 79 30.11 -4.83 -20.95
CA PRO A 79 29.41 -5.80 -20.10
C PRO A 79 28.24 -5.17 -19.35
N ALA A 80 27.05 -5.76 -19.45
CA ALA A 80 25.83 -5.30 -18.79
C ALA A 80 25.78 -5.71 -17.30
N TYR A 81 26.82 -5.35 -16.54
CA TYR A 81 26.92 -5.62 -15.10
C TYR A 81 27.24 -4.33 -14.34
N PHE A 82 26.61 -4.19 -13.18
CA PHE A 82 26.91 -3.15 -12.20
C PHE A 82 26.70 -3.72 -10.78
N CYS A 83 27.11 -2.96 -9.77
CA CYS A 83 26.84 -3.29 -8.37
C CYS A 83 25.99 -2.19 -7.74
N MET A 84 25.05 -2.58 -6.89
CA MET A 84 24.25 -1.70 -6.04
C MET A 84 24.30 -2.20 -4.60
N ASP A 85 24.12 -1.29 -3.65
CA ASP A 85 23.99 -1.60 -2.22
C ASP A 85 23.21 -0.46 -1.54
N GLY A 86 22.64 -0.72 -0.37
CA GLY A 86 21.96 0.28 0.44
C GLY A 86 20.71 0.88 -0.18
N LEU A 87 19.89 0.06 -0.86
CA LEU A 87 18.59 0.52 -1.36
C LEU A 87 17.70 0.92 -0.17
N ASN A 88 17.36 2.21 -0.10
CA ASN A 88 16.58 2.79 0.99
C ASN A 88 15.27 3.40 0.46
N GLY A 89 14.24 3.34 1.28
CA GLY A 89 12.94 3.96 1.05
C GLY A 89 12.07 3.80 2.28
N THR A 90 10.99 4.56 2.38
CA THR A 90 9.94 4.33 3.37
C THR A 90 8.92 3.38 2.76
N SER A 91 8.81 2.17 3.32
CA SER A 91 7.67 1.31 3.01
C SER A 91 6.39 2.03 3.48
N SER A 92 5.32 1.96 2.71
CA SER A 92 3.99 2.39 3.18
C SER A 92 3.52 1.59 4.40
N ASP A 93 4.16 0.44 4.66
CA ASP A 93 3.92 -0.45 5.79
C ASP A 93 4.90 -0.24 6.95
N TYR A 94 5.74 0.78 6.89
CA TYR A 94 6.69 1.05 7.96
C TYR A 94 5.95 1.56 9.20
N ASP A 95 6.15 0.87 10.33
CA ASP A 95 5.62 1.20 11.65
C ASP A 95 6.84 1.35 12.58
N ALA A 96 7.24 2.60 12.86
CA ALA A 96 8.44 2.88 13.63
C ALA A 96 8.25 2.63 15.13
N ASN A 97 7.03 2.83 15.62
CA ASN A 97 6.71 2.75 17.05
C ASN A 97 6.21 1.35 17.47
N LEU A 98 6.01 0.45 16.50
CA LEU A 98 5.53 -0.91 16.65
C LEU A 98 4.16 -0.99 17.33
N ASN A 99 3.29 0.00 17.06
CA ASN A 99 1.92 0.02 17.59
C ASN A 99 0.93 -0.75 16.70
N GLY A 100 1.39 -1.34 15.59
CA GLY A 100 0.56 -2.07 14.64
C GLY A 100 -0.19 -1.19 13.63
N ILE A 101 0.16 0.09 13.52
CA ILE A 101 -0.39 1.04 12.56
C ILE A 101 0.77 1.58 11.73
N PRO A 102 0.74 1.49 10.39
CA PRO A 102 1.78 2.12 9.58
C PRO A 102 1.85 3.63 9.84
N ASP A 103 3.07 4.17 10.02
CA ASP A 103 3.30 5.59 10.34
C ASP A 103 2.64 6.53 9.30
N SER A 104 2.62 6.09 8.04
CA SER A 104 2.01 6.84 6.93
C SER A 104 0.48 6.92 7.00
N GLN A 105 -0.15 6.10 7.84
CA GLN A 105 -1.60 5.95 7.97
C GLN A 105 -2.10 6.33 9.37
N GLU A 106 -1.23 6.77 10.29
CA GLU A 106 -1.65 7.20 11.63
C GLU A 106 -2.62 8.38 11.57
N VAL A 107 -3.63 8.34 12.43
CA VAL A 107 -4.62 9.41 12.59
C VAL A 107 -4.10 10.54 13.47
N ASP A 108 -4.71 11.72 13.39
CA ASP A 108 -4.40 12.82 14.30
C ASP A 108 -4.77 12.46 15.76
N VAL A 109 -4.03 13.02 16.71
CA VAL A 109 -4.22 12.77 18.14
C VAL A 109 -5.57 13.22 18.71
N THR A 110 -6.37 13.96 17.93
CA THR A 110 -7.73 14.35 18.30
C THR A 110 -8.83 13.44 17.74
N VAL A 111 -8.49 12.46 16.90
CA VAL A 111 -9.48 11.57 16.28
C VAL A 111 -10.14 10.69 17.35
N ASP A 112 -11.47 10.65 17.31
CA ASP A 112 -12.36 9.92 18.22
C ASP A 112 -13.52 9.38 17.36
N LEU A 113 -13.32 8.23 16.70
CA LEU A 113 -14.31 7.64 15.80
C LEU A 113 -15.44 6.96 16.58
N ASP A 114 -15.16 6.41 17.77
CA ASP A 114 -16.20 5.81 18.62
C ASP A 114 -17.03 6.85 19.40
N ASN A 115 -16.64 8.13 19.33
CA ASN A 115 -17.29 9.28 19.96
C ASN A 115 -17.51 9.08 21.47
N ASP A 116 -16.56 8.42 22.14
CA ASP A 116 -16.63 8.17 23.57
C ASP A 116 -16.06 9.33 24.42
N GLY A 117 -15.48 10.35 23.77
CA GLY A 117 -14.88 11.52 24.39
C GLY A 117 -13.39 11.35 24.71
N THR A 118 -12.80 10.20 24.41
CA THR A 118 -11.37 9.90 24.54
C THR A 118 -10.79 9.65 23.14
N PRO A 119 -9.80 10.42 22.68
CA PRO A 119 -9.21 10.17 21.37
C PRO A 119 -8.68 8.73 21.22
N ASP A 120 -8.94 8.11 20.08
CA ASP A 120 -8.71 6.68 19.81
C ASP A 120 -7.25 6.28 20.01
N VAL A 121 -6.31 7.16 19.68
CA VAL A 121 -4.87 6.99 19.92
C VAL A 121 -4.53 6.71 21.40
N ASN A 122 -5.38 7.13 22.33
CA ASN A 122 -5.20 6.94 23.77
C ASN A 122 -5.96 5.72 24.31
N GLN A 123 -6.63 4.97 23.45
CA GLN A 123 -7.44 3.81 23.82
C GLN A 123 -6.78 2.52 23.29
N PRO A 124 -6.43 1.54 24.15
CA PRO A 124 -5.82 0.30 23.69
C PRO A 124 -6.79 -0.62 22.93
N THR A 125 -8.09 -0.36 23.07
CA THR A 125 -9.17 -1.19 22.52
C THR A 125 -9.61 -0.77 21.13
N ILE A 126 -9.07 0.32 20.56
CA ILE A 126 -9.39 0.75 19.20
C ILE A 126 -8.10 1.16 18.50
N LYS A 127 -8.02 0.84 17.19
CA LYS A 127 -6.99 1.37 16.32
C LYS A 127 -7.67 2.00 15.11
N CYS A 128 -7.15 3.14 14.65
CA CYS A 128 -7.70 3.90 13.53
C CYS A 128 -6.61 4.25 12.52
N VAL A 129 -6.97 4.28 11.25
CA VAL A 129 -6.11 4.71 10.14
C VAL A 129 -6.79 5.79 9.31
N ASN A 130 -5.98 6.72 8.79
CA ASN A 130 -6.34 7.51 7.62
C ASN A 130 -6.37 6.57 6.40
N THR A 131 -7.43 6.65 5.59
CA THR A 131 -7.59 5.74 4.45
C THR A 131 -6.66 6.15 3.32
N VAL A 132 -5.99 5.17 2.69
CA VAL A 132 -5.15 5.44 1.50
C VAL A 132 -5.96 5.57 0.22
N ALA A 133 -7.21 5.08 0.24
CA ALA A 133 -8.21 5.32 -0.80
C ALA A 133 -9.32 6.21 -0.24
N GLY A 134 -9.72 7.21 -1.02
CA GLY A 134 -10.64 8.24 -0.56
C GLY A 134 -9.97 9.26 0.35
N ASN A 135 -10.75 9.93 1.18
CA ASN A 135 -10.27 10.94 2.13
C ASN A 135 -11.04 10.83 3.46
N GLY A 136 -10.97 9.65 4.08
CA GLY A 136 -11.68 9.35 5.31
C GLY A 136 -10.81 8.63 6.33
N GLN A 137 -11.45 8.17 7.40
CA GLN A 137 -10.83 7.40 8.47
C GLN A 137 -11.68 6.18 8.76
N ILE A 138 -11.01 5.11 9.16
CA ILE A 138 -11.67 3.87 9.55
C ILE A 138 -10.91 3.23 10.71
N GLY A 139 -11.65 2.65 11.65
CA GLY A 139 -11.05 2.03 12.83
C GLY A 139 -11.73 0.74 13.23
N VAL A 140 -10.99 -0.13 13.92
CA VAL A 140 -11.53 -1.37 14.51
C VAL A 140 -11.43 -1.26 16.01
N SER A 141 -12.53 -1.54 16.70
CA SER A 141 -12.62 -1.56 18.16
C SER A 141 -12.95 -2.96 18.67
N CYS A 142 -12.27 -3.34 19.76
CA CYS A 142 -12.51 -4.53 20.55
C CYS A 142 -13.11 -4.24 21.95
N LYS A 143 -13.56 -2.99 22.21
CA LYS A 143 -13.99 -2.52 23.54
C LYS A 143 -15.10 -3.35 24.18
N ASP A 144 -16.12 -3.72 23.40
CA ASP A 144 -17.27 -4.51 23.84
C ASP A 144 -17.28 -5.92 23.24
N CYS A 145 -16.11 -6.42 22.86
CA CYS A 145 -15.98 -7.63 22.07
C CYS A 145 -15.83 -8.88 22.92
N GLN A 146 -16.31 -10.00 22.39
CA GLN A 146 -16.13 -11.30 23.01
C GLN A 146 -14.96 -12.03 22.35
N ASN A 147 -14.14 -12.68 23.17
CA ASN A 147 -13.06 -13.56 22.76
C ASN A 147 -11.89 -12.91 21.98
N VAL A 148 -11.81 -11.58 21.92
CA VAL A 148 -10.66 -10.85 21.37
C VAL A 148 -9.72 -10.45 22.51
N SER A 149 -8.45 -10.85 22.42
CA SER A 149 -7.41 -10.44 23.36
C SER A 149 -6.77 -9.10 22.99
N GLU A 150 -6.57 -8.86 21.70
CA GLU A 150 -5.76 -7.74 21.20
C GLU A 150 -6.06 -7.46 19.73
N ILE A 151 -6.07 -6.19 19.35
CA ILE A 151 -5.92 -5.78 17.95
C ILE A 151 -4.42 -5.64 17.71
N ILE A 152 -3.83 -6.58 16.97
CA ILE A 152 -2.39 -6.62 16.73
C ILE A 152 -1.98 -5.51 15.77
N ALA A 153 -2.69 -5.40 14.64
CA ALA A 153 -2.35 -4.44 13.59
C ALA A 153 -3.58 -4.09 12.76
N ILE A 154 -3.56 -2.90 12.17
CA ILE A 154 -4.50 -2.45 11.14
C ILE A 154 -3.77 -1.73 10.01
N LYS A 155 -4.32 -1.79 8.80
CA LYS A 155 -3.76 -1.14 7.62
C LYS A 155 -4.87 -0.81 6.62
N SER A 156 -4.87 0.39 6.09
CA SER A 156 -5.65 0.76 4.90
C SER A 156 -4.93 0.28 3.63
N ILE A 157 -5.69 -0.30 2.71
CA ILE A 157 -5.25 -0.81 1.42
C ILE A 157 -6.10 -0.16 0.35
N ASP A 158 -5.46 0.40 -0.69
CA ASP A 158 -6.17 0.87 -1.87
C ASP A 158 -6.60 -0.35 -2.72
N PRO A 159 -7.92 -0.57 -2.91
CA PRO A 159 -8.42 -1.68 -3.72
C PRO A 159 -7.89 -1.69 -5.16
N ALA A 160 -7.47 -0.55 -5.71
CA ALA A 160 -6.89 -0.44 -7.04
C ALA A 160 -5.51 -1.12 -7.15
N THR A 161 -4.81 -1.28 -6.02
CA THR A 161 -3.51 -1.99 -5.96
C THR A 161 -3.64 -3.51 -5.96
N ILE A 162 -4.87 -4.02 -5.78
CA ILE A 162 -5.18 -5.45 -5.84
C ILE A 162 -5.43 -5.84 -7.30
N SER A 163 -4.64 -6.78 -7.81
CA SER A 163 -4.70 -7.22 -9.21
C SER A 163 -5.95 -8.04 -9.55
N ASP A 164 -6.56 -8.70 -8.56
CA ASP A 164 -7.85 -9.36 -8.75
C ASP A 164 -8.95 -8.32 -8.90
N ASN A 165 -9.58 -8.31 -10.07
CA ASN A 165 -10.68 -7.42 -10.41
C ASN A 165 -12.04 -8.16 -10.45
N ALA A 166 -12.06 -9.48 -10.32
CA ALA A 166 -13.28 -10.26 -10.39
C ALA A 166 -14.16 -9.97 -9.17
N ASN A 167 -15.42 -9.56 -9.40
CA ASN A 167 -16.39 -9.20 -8.36
C ASN A 167 -15.95 -8.07 -7.41
N ARG A 168 -14.88 -7.33 -7.73
CA ARG A 168 -14.49 -6.14 -6.96
C ARG A 168 -15.60 -5.09 -7.04
N PRO A 169 -16.03 -4.51 -5.92
CA PRO A 169 -16.96 -3.38 -5.95
C PRO A 169 -16.43 -2.22 -6.77
N ALA A 170 -17.33 -1.54 -7.51
CA ALA A 170 -16.96 -0.36 -8.30
C ALA A 170 -16.60 0.86 -7.42
N THR A 171 -17.14 0.92 -6.20
CA THR A 171 -16.93 2.03 -5.27
C THR A 171 -16.64 1.48 -3.88
N MET A 172 -15.47 1.81 -3.35
CA MET A 172 -15.05 1.54 -1.98
C MET A 172 -14.48 2.84 -1.38
N PRO A 173 -15.34 3.72 -0.85
CA PRO A 173 -14.97 5.11 -0.56
C PRO A 173 -13.96 5.27 0.58
N LEU A 174 -13.83 4.25 1.44
CA LEU A 174 -12.84 4.18 2.53
C LEU A 174 -11.75 3.12 2.26
N GLY A 175 -11.67 2.62 1.03
CA GLY A 175 -10.77 1.53 0.67
C GLY A 175 -11.08 0.21 1.36
N LEU A 176 -10.06 -0.63 1.46
CA LEU A 176 -10.10 -1.88 2.22
C LEU A 176 -9.33 -1.68 3.53
N LEU A 177 -9.86 -2.18 4.63
CA LEU A 177 -9.18 -2.26 5.91
C LEU A 177 -8.72 -3.69 6.14
N SER A 178 -7.41 -3.89 6.27
CA SER A 178 -6.86 -5.13 6.78
C SER A 178 -6.58 -4.98 8.26
N PHE A 179 -7.09 -5.90 9.08
CA PHE A 179 -6.77 -5.94 10.50
C PHE A 179 -6.38 -7.35 10.94
N THR A 180 -5.55 -7.43 11.96
CA THR A 180 -5.10 -8.67 12.58
C THR A 180 -5.52 -8.68 14.05
N LEU A 181 -6.27 -9.70 14.45
CA LEU A 181 -6.72 -9.88 15.83
C LEU A 181 -6.01 -11.07 16.46
N ARG A 182 -5.71 -10.97 17.76
CA ARG A 182 -5.45 -12.15 18.59
C ARG A 182 -6.73 -12.53 19.30
N VAL A 183 -7.13 -13.80 19.19
CA VAL A 183 -8.28 -14.34 19.91
C VAL A 183 -7.84 -15.13 21.15
N ASN A 184 -8.75 -15.33 22.09
CA ASN A 184 -8.44 -15.97 23.38
C ASN A 184 -8.04 -17.44 23.21
N ASN A 185 -8.74 -18.16 22.33
CA ASN A 185 -8.46 -19.55 21.98
C ASN A 185 -8.55 -19.73 20.45
N PRO A 186 -7.71 -20.59 19.86
CA PRO A 186 -7.90 -20.98 18.47
C PRO A 186 -9.32 -21.50 18.22
N GLY A 187 -9.91 -21.09 17.10
CA GLY A 187 -11.28 -21.44 16.70
C GLY A 187 -12.37 -20.56 17.31
N ASP A 188 -12.02 -19.58 18.13
CA ASP A 188 -13.00 -18.69 18.75
C ASP A 188 -13.78 -17.89 17.69
N VAL A 189 -15.08 -17.79 17.92
CA VAL A 189 -15.96 -16.83 17.26
C VAL A 189 -15.86 -15.51 18.02
N VAL A 190 -15.60 -14.43 17.28
CA VAL A 190 -15.43 -13.08 17.82
C VAL A 190 -16.39 -12.11 17.16
N THR A 191 -16.68 -11.03 17.89
CA THR A 191 -17.29 -9.83 17.32
C THR A 191 -16.27 -8.70 17.37
N VAL A 192 -16.26 -7.81 16.37
CA VAL A 192 -15.56 -6.52 16.41
C VAL A 192 -16.43 -5.42 15.84
N THR A 193 -16.24 -4.19 16.30
CA THR A 193 -16.95 -3.02 15.75
C THR A 193 -16.00 -2.21 14.89
N VAL A 194 -16.36 -2.02 13.63
CA VAL A 194 -15.66 -1.12 12.72
C VAL A 194 -16.36 0.23 12.75
N TYR A 195 -15.62 1.31 12.99
CA TYR A 195 -16.13 2.69 12.95
C TYR A 195 -15.70 3.39 11.68
N LEU A 196 -16.61 4.16 11.10
CA LEU A 196 -16.44 4.88 9.84
C LEU A 196 -16.44 6.39 10.12
N SER A 197 -15.57 7.15 9.45
CA SER A 197 -15.60 8.62 9.52
C SER A 197 -16.81 9.24 8.82
N GLU A 198 -17.42 8.50 7.90
CA GLU A 198 -18.57 8.94 7.11
C GLU A 198 -19.61 7.83 7.08
N ALA A 199 -20.88 8.22 7.25
CA ALA A 199 -21.99 7.28 7.32
C ALA A 199 -22.14 6.49 6.02
N ALA A 200 -22.26 5.17 6.13
CA ALA A 200 -22.67 4.31 5.03
C ALA A 200 -24.11 4.64 4.60
N SER A 201 -24.42 4.53 3.30
CA SER A 201 -25.80 4.58 2.85
C SER A 201 -26.57 3.29 3.18
N ASP A 202 -27.90 3.33 3.15
CA ASP A 202 -28.76 2.14 3.27
C ASP A 202 -28.51 1.08 2.17
N SER A 203 -27.91 1.49 1.05
CA SER A 203 -27.56 0.60 -0.05
C SER A 203 -26.14 0.04 0.03
N ALA A 204 -25.33 0.51 0.99
CA ALA A 204 -23.97 0.04 1.16
C ALA A 204 -23.94 -1.40 1.67
N LYS A 205 -22.86 -2.11 1.34
CA LYS A 205 -22.62 -3.49 1.73
C LYS A 205 -21.18 -3.63 2.24
N TRP A 206 -20.96 -4.62 3.09
CA TRP A 206 -19.61 -4.97 3.51
C TRP A 206 -19.02 -6.01 2.55
N TYR A 207 -17.77 -5.83 2.14
CA TYR A 207 -17.07 -6.75 1.24
C TYR A 207 -15.77 -7.22 1.87
N LYS A 208 -15.38 -8.46 1.55
CA LYS A 208 -14.11 -9.06 1.96
C LYS A 208 -13.28 -9.38 0.72
N HIS A 209 -11.96 -9.30 0.86
CA HIS A 209 -11.01 -9.80 -0.12
C HIS A 209 -10.16 -10.90 0.52
N ASP A 210 -9.84 -11.91 -0.26
CA ASP A 210 -9.02 -13.06 0.11
C ASP A 210 -8.20 -13.45 -1.11
N ASP A 211 -6.90 -13.69 -0.93
CA ASP A 211 -6.00 -13.93 -2.08
C ASP A 211 -6.31 -15.25 -2.81
N THR A 212 -7.04 -16.17 -2.19
CA THR A 212 -7.42 -17.47 -2.77
C THR A 212 -8.84 -17.45 -3.35
N ILE A 213 -9.77 -16.81 -2.65
CA ILE A 213 -11.22 -16.82 -2.99
C ILE A 213 -11.62 -15.58 -3.81
N GLY A 214 -10.85 -14.49 -3.71
CA GLY A 214 -11.14 -13.20 -4.32
C GLY A 214 -12.19 -12.39 -3.58
N TRP A 215 -12.75 -11.39 -4.28
CA TRP A 215 -13.77 -10.49 -3.75
C TRP A 215 -15.10 -11.18 -3.50
N ARG A 216 -15.65 -11.00 -2.30
CA ARG A 216 -16.99 -11.48 -1.94
C ARG A 216 -17.73 -10.48 -1.08
N GLN A 217 -19.02 -10.33 -1.32
CA GLN A 217 -19.90 -9.63 -0.39
C GLN A 217 -19.97 -10.42 0.92
N CYS A 218 -19.85 -9.74 2.05
CA CYS A 218 -20.05 -10.32 3.36
C CYS A 218 -21.55 -10.61 3.57
N PRO A 219 -21.92 -11.80 4.05
CA PRO A 219 -23.28 -12.12 4.46
C PRO A 219 -23.82 -11.14 5.53
N GLU A 220 -25.13 -10.88 5.51
CA GLU A 220 -25.76 -9.90 6.42
C GLU A 220 -25.76 -10.33 7.90
N ASP A 221 -25.61 -11.63 8.18
CA ASP A 221 -25.42 -12.16 9.53
C ASP A 221 -23.97 -12.00 10.04
N MET A 222 -23.01 -11.78 9.14
CA MET A 222 -21.62 -11.50 9.48
C MET A 222 -21.31 -10.02 9.59
N ALA A 223 -22.04 -9.14 8.92
CA ALA A 223 -21.81 -7.70 8.93
C ALA A 223 -23.12 -6.93 9.16
N SER A 224 -23.23 -6.27 10.31
CA SER A 224 -24.42 -5.55 10.74
C SER A 224 -24.13 -4.05 10.91
N PHE A 225 -24.74 -3.22 10.07
CA PHE A 225 -24.60 -1.76 10.12
C PHE A 225 -25.43 -1.14 11.24
N SER A 226 -24.90 -0.11 11.90
CA SER A 226 -25.67 0.73 12.81
C SER A 226 -26.72 1.55 12.05
N ALA A 227 -27.76 1.99 12.75
CA ALA A 227 -28.88 2.73 12.15
C ALA A 227 -28.47 4.09 11.56
N ASP A 228 -27.40 4.69 12.09
CA ASP A 228 -26.79 5.94 11.59
C ASP A 228 -25.73 5.70 10.50
N GLY A 229 -25.43 4.43 10.18
CA GLY A 229 -24.42 4.05 9.19
C GLY A 229 -22.98 4.32 9.61
N MET A 230 -22.71 4.73 10.86
CA MET A 230 -21.37 5.12 11.33
C MET A 230 -20.52 3.94 11.83
N SER A 231 -21.12 2.76 12.01
CA SER A 231 -20.39 1.58 12.46
C SER A 231 -20.94 0.29 11.85
N VAL A 232 -20.09 -0.73 11.82
CA VAL A 232 -20.40 -2.08 11.34
C VAL A 232 -19.89 -3.09 12.36
N VAL A 233 -20.78 -3.91 12.91
CA VAL A 233 -20.39 -5.04 13.75
C VAL A 233 -20.10 -6.23 12.84
N LEU A 234 -18.88 -6.77 12.96
CA LEU A 234 -18.43 -7.95 12.23
C LEU A 234 -18.41 -9.17 13.16
N THR A 235 -18.91 -10.31 12.68
CA THR A 235 -18.76 -11.62 13.33
C THR A 235 -17.78 -12.47 12.54
N LEU A 236 -16.69 -12.90 13.17
CA LEU A 236 -15.56 -13.61 12.54
C LEU A 236 -15.23 -14.89 13.31
N THR A 237 -14.56 -15.83 12.67
CA THR A 237 -14.13 -17.10 13.29
C THR A 237 -12.71 -17.44 12.87
N ASP A 238 -11.83 -17.62 13.85
CA ASP A 238 -10.44 -18.07 13.64
C ASP A 238 -10.43 -19.45 12.95
N GLY A 239 -9.75 -19.54 11.81
CA GLY A 239 -9.74 -20.73 10.96
C GLY A 239 -10.96 -20.94 10.06
N SER A 240 -11.89 -19.98 10.01
CA SER A 240 -13.09 -20.11 9.17
C SER A 240 -13.63 -18.76 8.67
N HIS A 241 -14.95 -18.59 8.67
CA HIS A 241 -15.62 -17.44 8.07
C HIS A 241 -15.09 -16.14 8.67
N GLY A 242 -14.57 -15.29 7.80
CA GLY A 242 -14.10 -13.98 8.21
C GLY A 242 -12.59 -13.89 8.37
N ASP A 243 -11.91 -15.02 8.39
CA ASP A 243 -10.47 -15.15 8.53
C ASP A 243 -9.83 -15.55 7.19
N ALA A 244 -8.94 -14.71 6.68
CA ALA A 244 -8.38 -14.81 5.34
C ALA A 244 -7.25 -15.84 5.22
N ASP A 245 -6.59 -16.21 6.34
CA ASP A 245 -5.60 -17.28 6.30
C ASP A 245 -6.27 -18.67 6.37
N GLY A 246 -7.48 -18.75 6.96
CA GLY A 246 -8.26 -19.96 7.11
C GLY A 246 -7.62 -20.99 8.04
N ILE A 247 -6.71 -20.57 8.93
CA ILE A 247 -5.98 -21.45 9.84
C ILE A 247 -6.43 -21.19 11.29
N GLU A 248 -6.90 -22.24 11.97
CA GLU A 248 -7.24 -22.18 13.39
C GLU A 248 -5.96 -22.09 14.25
N ASN A 249 -5.46 -20.87 14.47
CA ASN A 249 -4.17 -20.62 15.13
C ASN A 249 -4.23 -19.54 16.23
N GLY A 250 -5.40 -18.98 16.50
CA GLY A 250 -5.61 -17.90 17.45
C GLY A 250 -5.38 -16.50 16.86
N ILE A 251 -5.28 -16.37 15.54
CA ILE A 251 -5.06 -15.12 14.81
C ILE A 251 -6.06 -15.03 13.67
N ILE A 252 -6.85 -13.96 13.67
CA ILE A 252 -7.74 -13.65 12.56
C ILE A 252 -7.10 -12.54 11.73
N VAL A 253 -6.95 -12.78 10.42
CA VAL A 253 -6.56 -11.75 9.46
C VAL A 253 -7.76 -11.42 8.58
N ASP A 254 -8.20 -10.16 8.57
CA ASP A 254 -9.36 -9.77 7.78
C ASP A 254 -9.10 -8.53 6.90
N PRO A 255 -8.95 -8.70 5.58
CA PRO A 255 -9.09 -7.65 4.59
C PRO A 255 -10.56 -7.45 4.20
N SER A 256 -11.21 -6.41 4.73
CA SER A 256 -12.61 -6.11 4.44
C SER A 256 -12.93 -4.60 4.45
N GLY A 257 -14.05 -4.19 3.86
CA GLY A 257 -14.36 -2.77 3.73
C GLY A 257 -15.74 -2.46 3.17
N LEU A 258 -16.09 -1.17 3.27
CA LEU A 258 -17.35 -0.63 2.79
C LEU A 258 -17.39 -0.58 1.26
N ALA A 259 -18.44 -1.16 0.68
CA ALA A 259 -18.74 -1.08 -0.73
C ALA A 259 -20.06 -0.33 -0.96
N GLY A 260 -20.06 0.60 -1.89
CA GLY A 260 -21.21 1.45 -2.20
C GLY A 260 -21.04 2.90 -1.76
N PRO A 261 -22.07 3.73 -1.96
CA PRO A 261 -21.98 5.15 -1.68
C PRO A 261 -22.03 5.43 -0.18
N LEU A 262 -21.49 6.58 0.21
CA LEU A 262 -21.70 7.18 1.53
C LEU A 262 -23.07 7.88 1.56
N SER A 263 -23.62 8.06 2.76
CA SER A 263 -24.86 8.77 2.96
C SER A 263 -24.66 10.26 2.65
N SER A 264 -25.52 10.80 1.77
CA SER A 264 -25.59 12.24 1.50
C SER A 264 -26.48 12.98 2.50
N SER A 265 -27.06 12.28 3.48
CA SER A 265 -28.03 12.85 4.42
C SER A 265 -27.38 13.02 5.79
N PRO A 266 -27.40 14.24 6.38
CA PRO A 266 -26.95 14.39 7.75
C PRO A 266 -27.84 13.57 8.69
N PRO A 267 -27.29 13.02 9.79
CA PRO A 267 -28.08 12.32 10.79
C PRO A 267 -29.20 13.26 11.27
N SER A 268 -30.44 12.80 11.18
CA SER A 268 -31.61 13.53 11.64
C SER A 268 -31.62 13.57 13.17
N ASN A 269 -30.88 14.52 13.75
CA ASN A 269 -31.10 14.96 15.12
C ASN A 269 -32.22 15.98 15.10
N ASP A 270 -33.42 15.56 15.51
CA ASP A 270 -34.44 16.49 16.02
C ASP A 270 -33.91 17.11 17.33
N GLY A 271 -33.11 18.17 17.18
CA GLY A 271 -32.49 18.93 18.26
C GLY A 271 -32.13 20.31 17.77
N ASP A 272 -33.00 21.28 18.05
CA ASP A 272 -32.84 22.71 17.77
C ASP A 272 -31.53 23.24 18.38
N GLY A 273 -30.60 23.71 17.53
CA GLY A 273 -29.30 24.23 17.95
C GLY A 273 -28.48 24.80 16.78
N SER A 274 -28.55 26.12 16.59
CA SER A 274 -27.87 26.90 15.55
C SER A 274 -26.34 26.97 15.72
N SER A 275 -25.58 26.61 14.67
CA SER A 275 -24.22 27.06 14.29
C SER A 275 -23.68 26.06 13.25
N GLY A 276 -23.09 26.35 12.09
CA GLY A 276 -22.49 27.55 11.53
C GLY A 276 -21.34 27.13 10.59
N GLY A 277 -21.62 26.98 9.29
CA GLY A 277 -20.69 27.33 8.19
C GLY A 277 -19.62 26.35 7.68
N GLY A 278 -19.75 26.02 6.37
CA GLY A 278 -18.64 25.74 5.44
C GLY A 278 -18.42 24.25 5.16
N GLY A 279 -18.39 23.72 3.93
CA GLY A 279 -18.48 24.28 2.58
C GLY A 279 -18.08 23.14 1.62
N GLY A 280 -18.87 22.86 0.59
CA GLY A 280 -18.60 21.75 -0.33
C GLY A 280 -19.64 21.66 -1.43
N CYS A 281 -19.64 22.64 -2.34
CA CYS A 281 -20.44 22.64 -3.55
C CYS A 281 -19.82 21.67 -4.57
N PHE A 282 -20.59 20.70 -5.08
CA PHE A 282 -20.18 19.87 -6.22
C PHE A 282 -21.27 19.91 -7.29
N ILE A 283 -21.02 20.63 -8.38
CA ILE A 283 -21.51 20.36 -9.75
C ILE A 283 -20.49 21.00 -10.71
N ASP A 284 -19.78 20.26 -11.57
CA ASP A 284 -20.27 19.88 -12.91
C ASP A 284 -19.28 19.05 -13.75
N THR A 285 -19.87 18.39 -14.75
CA THR A 285 -19.36 17.48 -15.79
C THR A 285 -18.56 18.17 -16.91
N ALA A 286 -17.60 17.49 -17.56
CA ALA A 286 -17.47 17.35 -19.03
C ALA A 286 -16.22 16.57 -19.51
N ALA A 287 -16.37 15.95 -20.67
CA ALA A 287 -15.58 14.88 -21.27
C ALA A 287 -14.39 15.31 -22.15
N SER A 288 -13.59 14.28 -22.53
CA SER A 288 -13.18 13.91 -23.92
C SER A 288 -11.67 13.86 -24.22
N GLY A 289 -11.29 12.88 -25.06
CA GLY A 289 -10.12 12.99 -25.96
C GLY A 289 -9.18 11.79 -26.00
N SER A 290 -9.24 11.00 -27.08
CA SER A 290 -8.33 9.87 -27.40
C SER A 290 -7.02 10.32 -28.06
N VAL A 291 -5.91 9.62 -27.81
CA VAL A 291 -4.82 9.21 -28.76
C VAL A 291 -3.91 8.26 -27.96
N GLY A 292 -3.16 7.28 -28.44
CA GLY A 292 -2.76 6.74 -29.74
C GLY A 292 -1.65 5.72 -29.45
N ASN A 293 -1.74 4.52 -30.02
CA ASN A 293 -0.83 3.41 -29.74
C ASN A 293 0.57 3.64 -30.36
N ALA A 294 1.64 3.37 -29.62
CA ALA A 294 2.98 3.12 -30.16
C ALA A 294 3.61 1.91 -29.44
N CYS A 295 4.07 0.95 -30.24
CA CYS A 295 4.60 -0.35 -29.83
C CYS A 295 6.13 -0.29 -29.74
N GLY A 296 6.69 -0.66 -28.59
CA GLY A 296 8.12 -0.86 -28.36
C GLY A 296 8.35 -2.17 -27.59
N ILE A 297 9.33 -2.95 -28.02
CA ILE A 297 9.60 -4.29 -27.49
C ILE A 297 10.49 -4.15 -26.25
N SER A 298 9.96 -4.51 -25.07
CA SER A 298 10.71 -4.59 -23.80
C SER A 298 11.10 -6.05 -23.52
N LEU A 299 12.35 -6.27 -23.11
CA LEU A 299 12.87 -7.56 -22.66
C LEU A 299 13.00 -7.53 -21.14
N THR A 300 11.97 -8.02 -20.45
CA THR A 300 11.92 -8.08 -18.98
C THR A 300 12.82 -9.16 -18.43
N VAL A 301 13.76 -8.81 -17.56
CA VAL A 301 14.48 -9.77 -16.69
C VAL A 301 13.99 -9.57 -15.26
N LEU A 302 13.14 -10.48 -14.79
CA LEU A 302 12.63 -10.52 -13.42
C LEU A 302 13.73 -11.06 -12.49
N VAL A 303 14.29 -10.21 -11.63
CA VAL A 303 15.14 -10.66 -10.52
C VAL A 303 14.29 -10.66 -9.24
N LEU A 304 13.90 -11.85 -8.81
CA LEU A 304 13.20 -12.08 -7.54
C LEU A 304 14.23 -12.02 -6.39
N GLY A 305 14.35 -10.86 -5.74
CA GLY A 305 15.17 -10.67 -4.54
C GLY A 305 14.38 -10.97 -3.28
N ILE A 306 14.65 -12.11 -2.65
CA ILE A 306 14.15 -12.47 -1.32
C ILE A 306 14.82 -11.53 -0.30
N LEU A 307 14.04 -10.65 0.35
CA LEU A 307 14.51 -9.87 1.50
C LEU A 307 14.46 -10.73 2.75
N ALA A 308 15.62 -11.19 3.20
CA ALA A 308 15.80 -11.70 4.56
C ALA A 308 16.05 -10.52 5.50
N SER A 309 15.12 -10.31 6.43
CA SER A 309 15.26 -9.39 7.56
C SER A 309 16.48 -9.74 8.43
N GLY A 310 17.23 -8.73 8.84
CA GLY A 310 18.34 -8.89 9.78
C GLY A 310 19.05 -7.58 10.09
N CYS A 311 18.48 -6.81 11.02
CA CYS A 311 19.11 -5.66 11.64
C CYS A 311 20.38 -6.08 12.42
N SER A 312 21.56 -5.60 12.02
CA SER A 312 22.64 -5.19 12.92
C SER A 312 23.85 -4.66 12.16
N ALA A 313 24.27 -3.45 12.52
CA ALA A 313 25.51 -2.84 12.07
C ALA A 313 26.73 -3.70 12.42
N THR A 314 27.64 -3.92 11.46
CA THR A 314 29.07 -4.12 11.77
C THR A 314 29.93 -3.67 10.58
N ARG A 315 30.72 -2.61 10.78
CA ARG A 315 31.85 -2.26 9.91
C ARG A 315 32.84 -3.43 9.85
N LEU A 316 33.23 -3.85 8.64
CA LEU A 316 34.50 -4.56 8.46
C LEU A 316 35.15 -4.14 7.13
N PHE A 317 36.21 -3.35 7.25
CA PHE A 317 37.24 -3.21 6.24
C PHE A 317 37.96 -4.56 6.07
N ARG A 318 38.26 -4.95 4.81
CA ARG A 318 39.61 -5.42 4.49
C ARG A 318 39.94 -5.21 3.01
N ARG A 319 41.05 -4.49 2.78
CA ARG A 319 41.89 -4.58 1.59
C ARG A 319 42.22 -6.04 1.28
N GLU A 320 42.24 -6.40 0.00
CA GLU A 320 43.49 -6.55 -0.78
C GLU A 320 43.30 -5.91 -2.15
#